data_AF-A0A940VS33-F1
#
_entry.id   AF-A0A940VS33-F1
#
_cell.length_a   1.000
_cell.length_b   1.000
_cell.length_c   1.000
_cell.angle_alpha   90.00
_cell.angle_beta   90.00
_cell.angle_gamma   90.00
#
_symmetry.space_group_name_H-M   'P 1'
#
loop_
_entity.id
_entity.type
_entity.pdbx_description
1 polymer ?
#
loop_
_entity_poly.entity_id
_entity_poly.type
_entity_poly.pdbx_seq_one_letter_code
_entity_poly.pdbx_strand_id
1 'polypeptide(L)'
;PYKSTERLKNPVYYKNSKGERVEWKPNPLGAMRGDIWAFPTLAGKLYKNEKTEHPTQKPEALITEIIKAFCPKNKEGKYEGLILDPFHGSGTLGVCCEKLNHEGHNISWIGIELEKKWCDAAQQRLDTL
;
A
#
# COMPACT_ATOMS: atom_id res chain seq x y z
N PRO A 1 9.61 -4.47 -7.94
CA PRO A 1 10.94 -5.03 -8.32
C PRO A 1 10.79 -6.25 -9.24
N TYR A 2 11.69 -6.42 -10.21
CA TYR A 2 11.68 -7.61 -11.07
C TYR A 2 11.93 -8.86 -10.23
N LYS A 3 11.05 -9.87 -10.37
CA LYS A 3 11.01 -11.06 -9.49
C LYS A 3 12.29 -11.91 -9.51
N SER A 4 13.16 -11.74 -10.50
CA SER A 4 14.41 -12.49 -10.60
C SER A 4 15.47 -11.65 -11.30
N THR A 5 16.59 -11.42 -10.61
CA THR A 5 17.82 -10.87 -11.18
C THR A 5 18.52 -11.89 -12.09
N GLU A 6 18.19 -13.17 -12.00
CA GLU A 6 18.79 -14.20 -12.86
C GLU A 6 18.37 -14.06 -14.32
N ARG A 7 17.17 -13.52 -14.58
CA ARG A 7 16.73 -13.16 -15.94
C ARG A 7 17.58 -12.08 -16.59
N LEU A 8 18.40 -11.35 -15.82
CA LEU A 8 19.32 -10.34 -16.32
C LEU A 8 20.69 -10.93 -16.71
N LYS A 9 20.97 -12.20 -16.40
CA LYS A 9 22.25 -12.86 -16.74
C LYS A 9 22.45 -13.00 -18.25
N ASN A 10 21.37 -13.16 -19.01
CA ASN A 10 21.40 -13.25 -20.47
C ASN A 10 20.51 -12.15 -21.08
N PRO A 11 20.97 -11.46 -22.14
CA PRO A 11 20.18 -10.42 -22.78
C PRO A 11 18.93 -11.02 -23.44
N VAL A 12 17.77 -10.44 -23.13
CA VAL A 12 16.48 -10.81 -23.73
C VAL A 12 16.20 -9.83 -24.86
N TYR A 13 15.82 -10.33 -26.03
CA TYR A 13 15.47 -9.50 -27.19
C TYR A 13 14.00 -9.63 -27.56
N TYR A 14 13.39 -8.56 -28.05
CA TYR A 14 12.04 -8.56 -28.60
C TYR A 14 11.96 -7.70 -29.85
N LYS A 15 10.89 -7.86 -30.64
CA LYS A 15 10.59 -6.96 -31.77
C LYS A 15 9.70 -5.81 -31.29
N ASN A 16 10.11 -4.58 -31.52
CA ASN A 16 9.28 -3.41 -31.23
C ASN A 16 8.16 -3.24 -32.28
N SER A 17 7.32 -2.21 -32.12
CA SER A 17 6.23 -1.89 -33.07
C SER A 17 6.72 -1.56 -34.49
N LYS A 18 8.01 -1.23 -34.67
CA LYS A 18 8.65 -0.99 -35.97
C LYS A 18 9.31 -2.24 -36.55
N GLY A 19 9.23 -3.39 -35.87
CA GLY A 19 9.84 -4.66 -36.29
C GLY A 19 11.34 -4.79 -35.98
N GLU A 20 11.93 -3.80 -35.32
CA GLU A 20 13.36 -3.77 -34.96
C GLU A 20 13.62 -4.69 -33.76
N ARG A 21 14.76 -5.39 -33.77
CA ARG A 21 15.19 -6.23 -32.65
C ARG A 21 15.82 -5.33 -31.59
N VAL A 22 15.17 -5.21 -30.43
CA VAL A 22 15.61 -4.36 -29.32
C VAL A 22 15.94 -5.24 -28.11
N GLU A 23 17.01 -4.88 -27.40
CA GLU A 23 17.35 -5.48 -26.11
C GLU A 23 16.36 -5.00 -25.05
N TRP A 24 15.73 -5.95 -24.35
CA TRP A 24 14.88 -5.66 -23.21
C TRP A 24 15.74 -5.29 -22.00
N LYS A 25 15.46 -4.13 -21.41
CA LYS A 25 16.09 -3.66 -20.19
C LYS A 25 15.04 -3.45 -19.11
N PRO A 26 15.32 -3.82 -17.85
CA PRO A 26 14.40 -3.56 -16.75
C PRO A 26 14.20 -2.04 -16.58
N ASN A 27 12.96 -1.63 -16.36
CA ASN A 27 12.64 -0.24 -16.01
C ASN A 27 13.27 0.08 -14.64
N PRO A 28 14.00 1.20 -14.49
CA PRO A 28 14.59 1.59 -13.21
C PRO A 28 13.56 1.79 -12.09
N LEU A 29 12.31 2.13 -12.45
CA LEU A 29 11.18 2.26 -11.52
C LEU A 29 10.57 0.89 -11.11
N GLY A 30 11.05 -0.19 -11.71
CA GLY A 30 10.59 -1.55 -11.46
C GLY A 30 9.50 -2.01 -12.42
N ALA A 31 9.11 -3.27 -12.26
CA ALA A 31 8.02 -3.88 -13.02
C ALA A 31 6.66 -3.33 -12.57
N MET A 32 5.73 -3.22 -13.52
CA MET A 32 4.30 -3.06 -13.20
C MET A 32 3.86 -4.21 -12.29
N ARG A 33 3.05 -3.87 -11.29
CA ARG A 33 2.50 -4.85 -10.37
C ARG A 33 1.37 -5.62 -11.06
N GLY A 34 1.29 -6.93 -10.81
CA GLY A 34 0.16 -7.76 -11.25
C GLY A 34 -0.91 -7.90 -10.16
N ASP A 35 -1.92 -8.74 -10.39
CA ASP A 35 -3.11 -8.82 -9.53
C ASP A 35 -2.95 -9.72 -8.30
N ILE A 36 -1.87 -10.53 -8.25
CA ILE A 36 -1.59 -11.42 -7.11
C ILE A 36 -0.65 -10.72 -6.13
N TRP A 37 -1.18 -10.34 -4.98
CA TRP A 37 -0.45 -9.60 -3.94
C TRP A 37 -0.24 -10.49 -2.72
N ALA A 38 1.01 -10.80 -2.41
CA ALA A 38 1.37 -11.61 -1.25
C ALA A 38 1.74 -10.70 -0.07
N PHE A 39 0.94 -10.77 0.99
CA PHE A 39 1.20 -10.09 2.26
C PHE A 39 1.04 -11.06 3.42
N PRO A 40 1.85 -10.92 4.48
CA PRO A 40 1.70 -11.72 5.69
C PRO A 40 0.45 -11.32 6.46
N THR A 41 -0.14 -12.27 7.16
CA THR A 41 -1.10 -11.98 8.23
C THR A 41 -0.38 -11.43 9.46
N LEU A 42 -1.08 -10.66 10.30
CA LEU A 42 -0.54 -10.12 11.56
C LEU A 42 -0.43 -11.18 12.67
N ALA A 43 0.31 -12.27 12.39
CA ALA A 43 0.47 -13.41 13.27
C ALA A 43 1.90 -13.50 13.83
N GLY A 44 2.00 -13.81 15.13
CA GLY A 44 3.28 -14.00 15.81
C GLY A 44 3.98 -12.71 16.24
N LYS A 45 5.15 -12.87 16.86
CA LYS A 45 5.89 -11.78 17.53
C LYS A 45 6.38 -10.68 16.58
N LEU A 46 6.56 -11.01 15.29
CA LEU A 46 7.08 -10.06 14.29
C LEU A 46 6.16 -8.85 14.11
N TYR A 47 4.84 -9.04 14.24
CA TYR A 47 3.83 -7.99 14.03
C TYR A 47 3.28 -7.40 15.34
N LYS A 48 3.92 -7.67 16.48
CA LYS A 48 3.42 -7.27 17.80
C LYS A 48 3.18 -5.76 17.96
N ASN A 49 3.94 -4.94 17.25
CA ASN A 49 3.86 -3.49 17.35
C ASN A 49 2.70 -2.92 16.55
N GLU A 50 2.29 -3.61 15.47
CA GLU A 50 1.17 -3.22 14.63
C GLU A 50 -0.15 -3.84 15.11
N LYS A 51 -0.07 -5.07 15.64
CA LYS A 51 -1.22 -5.88 16.03
C LYS A 51 -2.01 -5.19 17.15
N THR A 52 -3.32 -5.19 16.98
CA THR A 52 -4.33 -4.72 17.93
C THR A 52 -5.19 -5.88 18.42
N GLU A 53 -6.12 -5.57 19.33
CA GLU A 53 -7.14 -6.53 19.80
C GLU A 53 -8.21 -6.88 18.74
N HIS A 54 -8.28 -6.13 17.64
CA HIS A 54 -9.29 -6.39 16.61
C HIS A 54 -9.00 -7.72 15.90
N PRO A 55 -9.96 -8.68 15.87
CA PRO A 55 -9.71 -10.06 15.45
C PRO A 55 -9.28 -10.18 13.98
N THR A 56 -9.77 -9.27 13.13
CA THR A 56 -9.50 -9.27 11.69
C THR A 56 -8.86 -7.96 11.22
N GLN A 57 -7.90 -7.40 11.98
CA GLN A 57 -7.12 -6.24 11.54
C GLN A 57 -6.42 -6.53 10.21
N LYS A 58 -6.49 -5.58 9.27
CA LYS A 58 -5.79 -5.69 7.99
C LYS A 58 -4.36 -5.18 8.15
N PRO A 59 -3.35 -5.84 7.54
CA PRO A 59 -1.97 -5.38 7.59
C PRO A 59 -1.81 -4.00 6.95
N GLU A 60 -1.09 -3.11 7.62
CA GLU A 60 -0.73 -1.77 7.11
C GLU A 60 0.01 -1.87 5.79
N ALA A 61 0.89 -2.87 5.63
CA ALA A 61 1.62 -3.10 4.39
C ALA A 61 0.69 -3.31 3.18
N LEU A 62 -0.45 -3.98 3.37
CA LEU A 62 -1.45 -4.17 2.31
C LEU A 62 -2.19 -2.85 2.04
N ILE A 63 -2.67 -2.19 3.09
CA ILE A 63 -3.50 -0.98 2.96
C ILE A 63 -2.70 0.19 2.38
N THR A 64 -1.46 0.41 2.82
CA THR A 64 -0.55 1.42 2.24
C THR A 64 -0.39 1.23 0.74
N GLU A 65 -0.29 -0.02 0.28
CA GLU A 65 -0.12 -0.33 -1.13
C GLU A 65 -1.41 -0.14 -1.95
N ILE A 66 -2.59 -0.36 -1.35
CA ILE A 66 -3.87 -0.01 -1.95
C ILE A 66 -3.99 1.52 -2.09
N ILE A 67 -3.66 2.27 -1.04
CA ILE A 67 -3.67 3.74 -1.09
C ILE A 67 -2.75 4.24 -2.21
N LYS A 68 -1.51 3.75 -2.28
CA LYS A 68 -0.55 4.15 -3.32
C LYS A 68 -1.00 3.80 -4.74
N ALA A 69 -1.77 2.72 -4.90
CA ALA A 69 -2.27 2.28 -6.20
C ALA A 69 -3.47 3.11 -6.70
N PHE A 70 -4.36 3.53 -5.80
CA PHE A 70 -5.67 4.09 -6.17
C PHE A 70 -5.92 5.53 -5.74
N CYS A 71 -5.21 6.03 -4.73
CA CYS A 71 -5.32 7.44 -4.34
C CYS A 71 -4.75 8.32 -5.47
N PRO A 72 -5.51 9.33 -5.95
CA PRO A 72 -5.03 10.20 -7.00
C PRO A 72 -3.80 10.99 -6.54
N LYS A 73 -2.99 11.42 -7.52
CA LYS A 73 -1.85 12.30 -7.28
C LYS A 73 -2.15 13.69 -7.82
N ASN A 74 -1.76 14.71 -7.08
CA ASN A 74 -1.76 16.08 -7.56
C ASN A 74 -0.62 16.32 -8.58
N LYS A 75 -0.50 17.54 -9.09
CA LYS A 75 0.50 17.93 -10.11
C LYS A 75 1.95 17.77 -9.64
N GLU A 76 2.18 17.76 -8.33
CA GLU A 76 3.49 17.59 -7.70
C GLU A 76 3.80 16.10 -7.44
N GLY A 77 2.89 15.20 -7.82
CA GLY A 77 3.06 13.77 -7.63
C GLY A 77 2.77 13.28 -6.19
N LYS A 78 2.19 14.12 -5.33
CA LYS A 78 1.77 13.77 -3.97
C LYS A 78 0.36 13.18 -3.98
N TYR A 79 0.13 12.14 -3.20
CA TYR A 79 -1.22 11.59 -3.01
C TYR A 79 -2.13 12.65 -2.39
N GLU A 80 -3.25 12.93 -3.05
CA GLU A 80 -4.22 13.94 -2.63
C GLU A 80 -5.62 13.51 -3.05
N GLY A 81 -6.52 13.39 -2.07
CA GLY A 81 -7.90 12.98 -2.31
C GLY A 81 -8.61 12.58 -1.01
N LEU A 82 -9.87 12.18 -1.14
CA LEU A 82 -10.70 11.69 -0.04
C LEU A 82 -10.94 10.18 -0.17
N ILE A 83 -10.64 9.42 0.90
CA ILE A 83 -10.88 7.98 0.96
C ILE A 83 -11.95 7.67 2.01
N LEU A 84 -12.94 6.86 1.66
CA LEU A 84 -13.97 6.37 2.59
C LEU A 84 -13.75 4.89 2.90
N ASP A 85 -13.72 4.56 4.19
CA ASP A 85 -13.80 3.19 4.69
C ASP A 85 -15.06 3.04 5.57
N PRO A 86 -16.13 2.42 5.04
CA PRO A 86 -17.38 2.27 5.77
C PRO A 86 -17.34 1.16 6.83
N PHE A 87 -16.25 0.40 6.94
CA PHE A 87 -16.07 -0.71 7.87
C PHE A 87 -14.67 -0.66 8.52
N HIS A 88 -14.42 0.45 9.20
CA HIS A 88 -13.09 0.89 9.59
C HIS A 88 -12.37 -0.07 10.54
N GLY A 89 -13.11 -0.82 11.36
CA GLY A 89 -12.56 -1.78 12.32
C GLY A 89 -11.49 -1.15 13.20
N SER A 90 -10.28 -1.71 13.19
CA SER A 90 -9.13 -1.18 13.93
C SER A 90 -8.50 0.09 13.35
N GLY A 91 -9.09 0.68 12.32
CA GLY A 91 -8.65 1.95 11.72
C GLY A 91 -7.36 1.91 10.90
N THR A 92 -7.01 0.75 10.32
CA THR A 92 -5.77 0.63 9.53
C THR A 92 -5.72 1.61 8.36
N LEU A 93 -6.85 1.92 7.69
CA LEU A 93 -6.86 2.93 6.62
C LEU A 93 -6.35 4.28 7.14
N GLY A 94 -6.94 4.78 8.23
CA GLY A 94 -6.58 6.09 8.77
C GLY A 94 -5.12 6.15 9.19
N VAL A 95 -4.64 5.11 9.87
CA VAL A 95 -3.23 5.00 10.27
C VAL A 95 -2.29 5.06 9.06
N CYS A 96 -2.60 4.35 7.98
CA CYS A 96 -1.79 4.37 6.76
C CYS A 96 -1.86 5.74 6.05
N CYS A 97 -3.04 6.38 6.01
CA CYS A 97 -3.19 7.72 5.47
C CYS A 97 -2.34 8.74 6.23
N GLU A 98 -2.38 8.73 7.57
CA GLU A 98 -1.61 9.68 8.38
C GLU A 98 -0.10 9.44 8.29
N LYS A 99 0.36 8.18 8.25
CA LYS A 99 1.78 7.88 7.99
C LYS A 99 2.25 8.45 6.64
N LEU A 100 1.42 8.33 5.60
CA LEU A 100 1.72 8.93 4.30
C LEU A 100 1.67 10.46 4.35
N ASN A 101 0.74 11.05 5.11
CA ASN A 101 0.69 12.49 5.30
C ASN A 101 1.95 13.01 6.00
N HIS A 102 2.50 12.28 6.98
CA HIS A 102 3.82 12.58 7.57
C HIS A 102 4.98 12.51 6.56
N GLU A 103 4.87 11.73 5.48
CA GLU A 103 5.81 11.74 4.34
C GLU A 103 5.56 12.93 3.36
N GLY A 104 4.63 13.83 3.69
CA GLY A 104 4.30 15.02 2.91
C GLY A 104 3.23 14.77 1.84
N HIS A 105 2.30 13.85 2.08
CA HIS A 105 1.08 13.68 1.29
C HIS A 105 -0.10 14.48 1.89
N ASN A 106 -1.21 14.57 1.15
CA ASN A 106 -2.38 15.35 1.53
C ASN A 106 -3.67 14.52 1.37
N ILE A 107 -3.75 13.42 2.10
CA ILE A 107 -4.84 12.46 2.01
C ILE A 107 -5.85 12.75 3.12
N SER A 108 -7.06 13.12 2.72
CA SER A 108 -8.22 13.14 3.62
C SER A 108 -8.87 11.76 3.66
N TRP A 109 -9.43 11.37 4.80
CA TRP A 109 -10.13 10.10 4.92
C TRP A 109 -11.30 10.18 5.91
N ILE A 110 -12.27 9.28 5.73
CA ILE A 110 -13.42 9.09 6.61
C ILE A 110 -13.50 7.59 6.94
N GLY A 111 -13.47 7.26 8.23
CA GLY A 111 -13.72 5.92 8.74
C GLY A 111 -15.08 5.86 9.42
N ILE A 112 -15.88 4.83 9.10
CA ILE A 112 -17.13 4.52 9.80
C ILE A 112 -16.99 3.15 10.43
N GLU A 113 -17.32 3.05 11.72
CA GLU A 113 -17.32 1.80 12.47
C GLU A 113 -18.51 1.82 13.43
N LEU A 114 -19.18 0.67 13.55
CA LEU A 114 -20.42 0.53 14.31
C LEU A 114 -20.13 0.31 15.79
N GLU A 115 -19.12 -0.51 16.12
CA GLU A 115 -18.83 -0.88 17.50
C GLU A 115 -17.86 0.11 18.15
N LYS A 116 -18.31 0.81 19.19
CA LYS A 116 -17.51 1.82 19.91
C LYS A 116 -16.11 1.32 20.32
N LYS A 117 -15.98 0.07 20.77
CA LYS A 117 -14.69 -0.51 21.17
C LYS A 117 -13.65 -0.49 20.04
N TRP A 118 -14.08 -0.63 18.78
CA TRP A 118 -13.20 -0.57 17.61
C TRP A 118 -12.92 0.87 17.19
N CYS A 119 -13.89 1.78 17.33
CA CYS A 119 -13.64 3.21 17.21
C CYS A 119 -12.56 3.67 18.21
N ASP A 120 -12.67 3.26 19.47
CA ASP A 120 -11.71 3.60 20.53
C ASP A 120 -10.31 3.03 20.20
N ALA A 121 -10.24 1.78 19.73
CA ALA A 121 -8.97 1.16 19.32
C ALA A 121 -8.34 1.86 18.10
N ALA A 122 -9.15 2.28 17.12
CA ALA A 122 -8.70 3.05 15.97
C ALA A 122 -8.17 4.43 16.39
N GLN A 123 -8.92 5.15 17.24
CA GLN A 123 -8.54 6.46 17.75
C GLN A 123 -7.23 6.39 18.54
N GLN A 124 -7.08 5.40 19.42
CA GLN A 124 -5.84 5.22 20.19
C GLN A 124 -4.62 5.08 19.28
N ARG A 125 -4.74 4.34 18.17
CA ARG A 125 -3.63 4.21 17.21
C ARG A 125 -3.28 5.54 16.56
N LEU A 126 -4.30 6.30 16.14
CA LEU A 126 -4.14 7.60 15.50
C LEU A 126 -3.52 8.63 16.45
N ASP A 127 -3.90 8.62 17.73
CA ASP A 127 -3.36 9.55 18.74
C ASP A 127 -1.88 9.28 19.07
N THR A 128 -1.38 8.08 18.76
CA THR A 128 0.00 7.64 19.06
C THR A 128 0.94 7.63 17.85
N LEU A 129 0.46 8.10 16.69
CA LEU A 129 1.23 8.18 15.44
C LEU A 129 2.28 9.28 15.46
#